data_AF-A0A7K2MJG8-F1
#
_entry.id   AF-A0A7K2MJG8-F1
#
_cell.length_a   1.000
_cell.length_b   1.000
_cell.length_c   1.000
_cell.angle_alpha   90.00
_cell.angle_beta   90.00
_cell.angle_gamma   90.00
#
_symmetry.space_group_name_H-M   'P 1'
#
loop_
_entity.id
_entity.type
_entity.pdbx_description
1 polymer ?
#
loop_
_entity_poly.entity_id
_entity_poly.type
_entity_poly.pdbx_seq_one_letter_code
_entity_poly.pdbx_strand_id
1 'polypeptide(L)' 'MTTTTAQTTEHATAEMPEIADPSKVAPKDARELSKLFFEQLTVLEEGTPEYQYARNTLIEMNMSLVRFAAGRFRSRGPEE' A
#
# COMPACT_ATOMS: atom_id res chain seq x y z
N MET A 1 -14.82 -32.48 3.80
CA MET A 1 -13.60 -32.40 4.62
C MET A 1 -12.42 -32.72 3.73
N THR A 2 -11.74 -31.69 3.23
CA THR A 2 -10.43 -31.81 2.55
C THR A 2 -9.66 -30.55 2.91
N THR A 3 -8.62 -30.74 3.72
CA THR A 3 -7.64 -29.76 4.18
C THR A 3 -6.73 -29.33 3.03
N THR A 4 -6.48 -28.03 2.89
CA THR A 4 -5.27 -27.52 2.24
C THR A 4 -4.75 -26.33 3.04
N THR A 5 -3.74 -26.62 3.85
CA THR A 5 -2.82 -25.67 4.45
C THR A 5 -1.82 -25.23 3.37
N ALA A 6 -1.56 -23.93 3.24
CA ALA A 6 -0.38 -23.37 2.57
C ALA A 6 0.08 -22.18 3.42
N GLN A 7 0.89 -22.47 4.44
CA GLN A 7 2.36 -22.31 4.46
C GLN A 7 2.79 -20.85 4.59
N THR A 8 2.99 -20.48 5.85
CA THR A 8 3.83 -19.40 6.34
C THR A 8 5.19 -19.44 5.66
N THR A 9 5.51 -18.41 4.88
CA THR A 9 6.89 -18.09 4.52
C THR A 9 7.40 -17.10 5.55
N GLU A 10 8.05 -17.62 6.59
CA GLU A 10 8.84 -16.84 7.53
C GLU A 10 10.13 -16.42 6.82
N HIS A 11 10.11 -15.28 6.12
CA HIS A 11 11.33 -14.55 5.79
C HIS A 11 11.38 -13.29 6.65
N ALA A 12 12.30 -13.30 7.61
CA ALA A 12 12.53 -12.24 8.57
C ALA A 12 13.04 -10.96 7.89
N THR A 13 12.11 -10.19 7.36
CA THR A 13 12.19 -8.76 7.08
C THR A 13 11.01 -8.17 7.82
N ALA A 14 11.26 -7.38 8.86
CA ALA A 14 10.28 -6.72 9.74
C ALA A 14 8.84 -6.81 9.23
N GLU A 15 8.04 -7.69 9.83
CA GLU A 15 6.72 -8.13 9.35
C GLU A 15 5.91 -6.98 8.72
N MET A 16 5.96 -6.91 7.39
CA MET A 16 5.17 -5.95 6.63
C MET A 16 3.70 -6.24 6.94
N PRO A 17 2.91 -5.24 7.35
CA PRO A 17 1.51 -5.48 7.69
C PRO A 17 0.75 -5.99 6.46
N GLU A 18 0.07 -7.12 6.62
CA GLU A 18 -0.77 -7.68 5.57
C GLU A 18 -2.08 -6.88 5.50
N ILE A 19 -2.31 -6.21 4.36
CA ILE A 19 -3.51 -5.41 4.12
C ILE A 19 -4.46 -6.18 3.21
N ALA A 20 -5.60 -6.60 3.76
CA ALA A 20 -6.58 -7.43 3.04
C ALA A 20 -7.29 -6.70 1.86
N ASP A 21 -7.57 -5.41 2.01
CA ASP A 21 -8.16 -4.58 0.93
C ASP A 21 -7.55 -3.16 0.99
N PRO A 22 -6.37 -2.96 0.37
CA PRO A 22 -5.67 -1.67 0.41
C PRO A 22 -6.51 -0.53 -0.13
N SER A 23 -7.33 -0.80 -1.15
CA SER A 23 -8.17 0.20 -1.83
C SER A 23 -9.24 0.83 -0.94
N LYS A 24 -9.63 0.15 0.15
CA LYS A 24 -10.65 0.60 1.11
C LYS A 24 -10.10 1.28 2.35
N VAL A 25 -8.77 1.39 2.47
CA VAL A 25 -8.14 2.09 3.60
C VAL A 25 -8.53 3.57 3.57
N ALA A 26 -8.98 4.08 4.72
CA ALA A 26 -9.36 5.48 4.84
C ALA A 26 -8.16 6.40 4.58
N PRO A 27 -8.34 7.60 3.98
CA PRO A 27 -7.20 8.45 3.61
C PRO A 27 -6.27 8.83 4.75
N LYS A 28 -6.76 8.89 6.00
CA LYS A 28 -5.92 9.15 7.17
C LYS A 28 -5.01 7.97 7.48
N ASP A 29 -5.60 6.78 7.58
CA ASP A 29 -4.87 5.55 7.87
C ASP A 29 -3.89 5.21 6.74
N ALA A 30 -4.28 5.48 5.49
CA ALA A 30 -3.41 5.33 4.32
C ALA A 30 -2.13 6.17 4.44
N ARG A 31 -2.22 7.41 4.95
CA ARG A 31 -1.03 8.27 5.16
C ARG A 31 -0.11 7.73 6.25
N GLU A 32 -0.68 7.16 7.30
CA GLU A 32 0.09 6.60 8.42
C GLU A 32 0.78 5.30 8.00
N LEU A 33 0.04 4.37 7.41
CA LEU A 33 0.56 3.09 6.91
C LEU A 33 1.58 3.28 5.79
N SER A 34 1.38 4.23 4.88
CA SER A 34 2.33 4.46 3.77
C SER A 34 3.75 4.74 4.25
N LYS A 35 3.93 5.36 5.43
CA LYS A 35 5.27 5.59 5.98
C LYS A 35 6.03 4.29 6.22
N LEU A 36 5.37 3.30 6.81
CA LEU A 36 5.95 1.98 7.09
C LEU A 36 6.35 1.30 5.79
N PHE A 37 5.48 1.32 4.78
CA PHE A 37 5.78 0.70 3.49
C PHE A 37 6.90 1.44 2.73
N PHE A 38 6.98 2.77 2.82
CA PHE A 38 8.10 3.53 2.24
C PHE A 38 9.42 3.19 2.91
N GLU A 39 9.45 3.08 4.24
CA GLU A 39 10.63 2.64 4.99
C GLU A 39 11.08 1.25 4.54
N GLN A 40 10.15 0.30 4.35
CA GLN A 40 10.48 -1.02 3.83
C GLN A 40 11.03 -0.99 2.40
N LEU A 41 10.48 -0.16 1.51
CA LEU A 41 11.02 -0.01 0.15
C LEU A 41 12.48 0.51 0.12
N THR A 42 12.97 1.15 1.20
CA THR A 42 14.38 1.58 1.26
C THR A 42 15.36 0.43 1.51
N VAL A 43 14.88 -0.68 2.07
CA VAL A 43 15.72 -1.83 2.45
C VAL A 43 15.46 -3.05 1.58
N LEU A 44 14.28 -3.14 0.95
CA LEU A 44 13.92 -4.23 0.06
C LEU A 44 14.64 -4.11 -1.28
N GLU A 45 15.16 -5.23 -1.77
CA GLU A 45 15.79 -5.31 -3.09
C GLU A 45 14.74 -5.27 -4.20
N GLU A 46 14.95 -4.41 -5.20
CA GLU A 46 14.07 -4.33 -6.35
C GLU A 46 14.07 -5.64 -7.15
N GLY A 47 12.88 -6.08 -7.57
CA GLY A 47 12.67 -7.35 -8.27
C GLY A 47 12.20 -8.50 -7.36
N THR A 48 12.32 -8.35 -6.04
CA THR A 48 11.80 -9.33 -5.07
C THR A 48 10.27 -9.29 -4.96
N PRO A 49 9.62 -10.43 -4.61
CA PRO A 49 8.18 -10.45 -4.32
C PRO A 49 7.77 -9.46 -3.22
N GLU A 50 8.61 -9.27 -2.21
CA GLU A 50 8.37 -8.38 -1.07
C GLU A 50 8.39 -6.91 -1.52
N TYR A 51 9.36 -6.52 -2.37
CA TYR A 51 9.40 -5.18 -2.96
C TYR A 51 8.16 -4.91 -3.82
N GLN A 52 7.74 -5.90 -4.62
CA GLN A 52 6.53 -5.79 -5.43
C GLN A 52 5.28 -5.66 -4.57
N TYR A 53 5.16 -6.46 -3.51
CA TYR A 53 4.05 -6.36 -2.55
C TYR A 53 3.98 -4.96 -1.92
N ALA A 54 5.12 -4.48 -1.41
CA ALA A 54 5.18 -3.18 -0.75
C ALA A 54 4.76 -2.03 -1.69
N ARG A 55 5.30 -2.05 -2.91
CA ARG A 55 4.98 -1.06 -3.95
C ARG A 55 3.52 -1.13 -4.39
N ASN A 56 2.98 -2.32 -4.66
CA ASN A 56 1.61 -2.48 -5.13
C ASN A 56 0.60 -2.05 -4.04
N THR A 57 0.83 -2.48 -2.79
CA THR A 57 0.01 -2.07 -1.65
C THR A 57 0.01 -0.56 -1.45
N LEU A 58 1.18 0.10 -1.57
CA LEU A 58 1.27 1.56 -1.54
C LEU A 58 0.43 2.23 -2.64
N ILE A 59 0.49 1.73 -3.88
CA ILE A 59 -0.28 2.28 -4.99
C ILE A 59 -1.77 2.18 -4.70
N GLU A 60 -2.26 1.00 -4.34
CA GLU A 60 -3.67 0.74 -4.10
C GLU A 60 -4.21 1.55 -2.92
N MET A 61 -3.47 1.57 -1.81
CA MET A 61 -3.83 2.32 -0.61
C MET A 61 -3.89 3.82 -0.85
N ASN A 62 -2.98 4.37 -1.67
CA ASN A 62 -2.94 5.80 -1.94
C ASN A 62 -3.96 6.24 -3.00
N MET A 63 -4.64 5.33 -3.69
CA MET A 63 -5.71 5.73 -4.64
C MET A 63 -6.87 6.46 -3.95
N SER A 64 -7.25 6.04 -2.73
CA SER A 64 -8.29 6.75 -1.95
C SER A 64 -7.84 8.16 -1.59
N LEU A 65 -6.57 8.32 -1.23
CA LEU A 65 -5.95 9.59 -0.89
C LEU A 65 -5.82 10.54 -2.10
N VAL A 66 -5.38 10.02 -3.26
CA VAL A 66 -5.28 10.79 -4.51
C VAL A 66 -6.65 11.31 -4.91
N ARG A 67 -7.70 10.47 -4.88
CA ARG A 67 -9.07 10.90 -5.16
C ARG A 67 -9.54 12.00 -4.21
N PHE A 68 -9.27 11.85 -2.92
CA PHE A 68 -9.60 12.85 -1.90
C PHE A 68 -8.89 14.19 -2.15
N ALA A 69 -7.59 14.16 -2.45
CA ALA A 69 -6.79 15.36 -2.72
C ALA A 69 -7.20 16.04 -4.03
N ALA A 70 -7.34 15.27 -5.11
CA ALA A 70 -7.72 15.77 -6.44
C ALA A 70 -9.11 16.42 -6.45
N GLY A 71 -10.06 15.91 -5.66
CA GLY A 71 -11.40 16.49 -5.51
C GLY A 71 -11.38 17.96 -5.07
N ARG A 72 -10.34 18.40 -4.37
CA ARG A 72 -10.17 19.78 -3.89
C ARG A 72 -9.79 20.77 -4.99
N PHE A 73 -9.31 20.28 -6.13
CA PHE A 73 -8.90 21.10 -7.27
C PHE A 73 -9.96 21.13 -8.39
N ARG A 74 -11.01 20.30 -8.30
CA ARG A 74 -12.07 20.21 -9.34
C ARG A 74 -12.88 21.49 -9.52
N SER A 75 -12.89 22.39 -8.53
CA SER A 75 -13.56 23.70 -8.61
C SER A 75 -12.65 24.82 -9.12
N ARG A 76 -11.35 24.55 -9.33
CA ARG A 76 -10.43 25.45 -10.00
C ARG A 76 -10.34 24.97 -11.45
N GLY A 77 -11.16 25.57 -12.32
CA GLY A 77 -10.94 25.42 -13.77
C GLY A 77 -9.53 25.89 -14.14
N PRO A 78 -9.04 25.61 -15.35
CA PRO A 78 -7.79 26.18 -15.82
C PRO A 78 -7.95 27.72 -15.86
N GLU A 79 -7.52 28.40 -14.80
CA GLU A 79 -7.16 29.81 -14.89
C GLU A 79 -5.76 29.82 -15.51
N GLU A 80 -5.76 30.03 -16.84
CA GLU A 80 -4.65 30.28 -17.79
C GLU A 80 -3.40 29.39 -17.75
#